data_AF-A0A128FHB6-F1
#
_entry.id   AF-A0A128FHB6-F1
#
_cell.length_a   1.000
_cell.length_b   1.000
_cell.length_c   1.000
_cell.angle_alpha   90.00
_cell.angle_beta   90.00
_cell.angle_gamma   90.00
#
_symmetry.space_group_name_H-M   'P 1'
#
loop_
_entity.id
_entity.type
_entity.pdbx_description
1 polymer ?
#
loop_
_entity_poly.entity_id
_entity_poly.type
_entity_poly.pdbx_seq_one_letter_code
_entity_poly.pdbx_strand_id
1 'polypeptide(L)'
;MFNAKTNVKTVLLATAVFGLAACSDYDPVAESDCSKVVSHAQKILGALAPSAGELMSQCKAASDSERGCVMASTKKGQLAQCL
;
A
#
# COMPACT_ATOMS: atom_id res chain seq x y z
N MET A 1 13.92 16.71 -33.22
CA MET A 1 13.51 15.73 -34.25
C MET A 1 13.82 14.34 -33.69
N PHE A 2 12.86 13.68 -33.04
CA PHE A 2 12.13 12.59 -33.71
C PHE A 2 12.30 12.65 -35.23
N ASN A 3 13.27 11.86 -35.70
CA ASN A 3 13.38 11.35 -37.05
C ASN A 3 13.43 9.83 -36.90
N ALA A 4 12.27 9.26 -36.55
CA ALA A 4 11.95 7.89 -36.88
C ALA A 4 11.59 7.91 -38.37
N LYS A 5 12.36 7.19 -39.19
CA LYS A 5 12.09 7.10 -40.62
C LYS A 5 10.72 6.44 -40.77
N THR A 6 9.70 7.26 -41.03
CA THR A 6 8.34 6.81 -41.34
C THR A 6 8.39 6.08 -42.67
N ASN A 7 8.65 4.78 -42.57
CA ASN A 7 8.07 3.76 -43.43
C ASN A 7 7.36 2.74 -42.50
N VAL A 8 6.20 3.18 -42.00
CA VAL A 8 4.90 2.46 -41.93
C VAL A 8 5.00 0.99 -41.47
N LYS A 9 4.79 0.64 -40.20
CA LYS A 9 3.52 0.70 -39.46
C LYS A 9 3.75 0.49 -37.95
N THR A 10 2.98 1.22 -37.13
CA THR A 10 2.62 0.88 -35.73
C THR A 10 3.70 1.22 -34.67
N VAL A 11 3.76 2.42 -34.07
CA VAL A 11 2.87 3.06 -33.06
C VAL A 11 3.44 2.96 -31.63
N LEU A 12 3.48 4.14 -30.97
CA LEU A 12 3.55 4.48 -29.53
C LEU A 12 4.86 4.20 -28.76
N LEU A 13 5.68 5.22 -28.47
CA LEU A 13 5.62 6.18 -27.34
C LEU A 13 5.81 5.56 -25.94
N ALA A 14 6.97 5.90 -25.36
CA ALA A 14 7.23 6.24 -23.96
C ALA A 14 6.65 5.33 -22.86
N THR A 15 7.54 4.69 -22.12
CA THR A 15 7.33 4.44 -20.69
C THR A 15 8.68 4.18 -20.02
N ALA A 16 9.25 5.22 -19.42
CA ALA A 16 10.19 5.05 -18.33
C ALA A 16 9.41 4.47 -17.15
N VAL A 17 9.29 3.14 -17.09
CA VAL A 17 8.72 2.43 -15.94
C VAL A 17 9.77 2.44 -14.85
N PHE A 18 9.89 3.54 -14.11
CA PHE A 18 10.34 3.47 -12.73
C PHE A 18 9.21 2.88 -11.89
N GLY A 19 8.88 1.62 -12.16
CA GLY A 19 8.17 0.80 -11.20
C GLY A 19 9.20 0.44 -10.14
N LEU A 20 9.27 1.21 -9.05
CA LEU A 20 9.78 0.63 -7.81
C LEU A 20 8.83 -0.51 -7.50
N ALA A 21 9.18 -1.72 -7.93
CA ALA A 21 8.71 -2.92 -7.29
C ALA A 21 9.16 -2.77 -5.83
N ALA A 22 8.31 -2.21 -4.99
CA ALA A 22 8.43 -2.40 -3.57
C ALA A 22 8.23 -3.90 -3.38
N CYS A 23 9.35 -4.63 -3.31
CA CYS A 23 9.39 -5.96 -2.71
C CYS A 23 8.96 -5.76 -1.26
N SER A 24 7.65 -5.65 -1.05
CA SER A 24 7.05 -5.32 0.23
C SER A 24 6.93 -6.58 1.07
N ASP A 25 8.07 -7.22 1.36
CA ASP A 25 8.19 -8.14 2.48
C ASP A 25 8.26 -7.29 3.76
N TYR A 26 7.10 -6.82 4.20
CA TYR A 26 6.97 -6.25 5.54
C TYR A 26 7.11 -7.38 6.56
N ASP A 27 7.72 -7.08 7.71
CA ASP A 27 7.78 -8.05 8.80
C ASP A 27 6.36 -8.53 9.12
N PRO A 28 6.09 -9.84 9.01
CA PRO A 28 4.74 -10.38 9.20
C PRO A 28 4.29 -10.16 10.63
N VAL A 29 3.05 -9.67 10.78
CA VAL A 29 2.44 -9.39 12.08
C VAL A 29 1.26 -10.34 12.28
N ALA A 30 1.29 -11.12 13.36
CA ALA A 30 0.24 -12.07 13.67
C ALA A 30 -1.11 -11.38 13.97
N GLU A 31 -2.22 -12.08 13.72
CA GLU A 31 -3.57 -11.60 14.05
C GLU A 31 -3.72 -11.22 15.54
N SER A 32 -3.02 -11.91 16.44
CA SER A 32 -3.03 -11.62 17.88
C SER A 32 -2.58 -10.19 18.22
N ASP A 33 -1.82 -9.55 17.33
CA ASP A 33 -1.36 -8.16 17.48
C ASP A 33 -2.31 -7.13 16.88
N CYS A 34 -3.51 -7.53 16.42
CA CYS A 34 -4.46 -6.61 15.78
C CYS A 34 -4.84 -5.40 16.64
N SER A 35 -4.85 -5.52 17.97
CA SER A 35 -5.06 -4.36 18.84
C SER A 35 -3.98 -3.27 18.65
N LYS A 36 -2.72 -3.67 18.45
CA LYS A 36 -1.60 -2.75 18.16
C LYS A 36 -1.73 -2.15 16.76
N VAL A 37 -2.06 -2.98 15.76
CA VAL A 37 -2.27 -2.55 14.36
C VAL A 37 -3.39 -1.51 14.27
N VAL A 38 -4.54 -1.77 14.92
CA VAL A 38 -5.67 -0.82 14.97
C VAL A 38 -5.27 0.48 15.64
N SER A 39 -4.59 0.41 16.78
CA SER A 39 -4.12 1.60 17.50
C SER A 39 -3.15 2.43 16.66
N HIS A 40 -2.28 1.77 15.89
CA HIS A 40 -1.34 2.43 14.98
C HIS A 40 -2.06 3.10 13.80
N ALA A 41 -2.96 2.39 13.14
CA ALA A 41 -3.78 2.93 12.05
C ALA A 41 -4.61 4.14 12.50
N GLN A 42 -5.23 4.08 13.68
CA GLN A 42 -5.97 5.20 14.25
C GLN A 42 -5.09 6.44 14.50
N LYS A 43 -3.85 6.25 14.96
CA LYS A 43 -2.89 7.36 15.14
C LYS A 43 -2.53 8.01 13.81
N ILE A 44 -2.33 7.23 12.75
CA ILE A 44 -1.99 7.75 11.42
C ILE A 44 -3.18 8.50 10.82
N LEU A 45 -4.38 7.93 10.89
CA LEU A 45 -5.59 8.47 10.24
C LEU A 45 -6.20 9.64 11.02
N GLY A 46 -6.07 9.64 12.36
CA GLY A 46 -6.65 10.64 13.25
C GLY A 46 -8.16 10.68 13.11
N ALA A 47 -8.72 11.88 12.89
CA ALA A 47 -10.17 12.06 12.68
C ALA A 47 -10.74 11.37 11.44
N LEU A 48 -9.89 10.88 10.53
CA LEU A 48 -10.31 10.11 9.36
C LEU A 48 -10.37 8.60 9.62
N ALA A 49 -10.01 8.16 10.83
CA ALA A 49 -10.04 6.75 11.16
C ALA A 49 -11.48 6.24 11.21
N PRO A 50 -11.78 5.07 10.60
CA PRO A 50 -13.02 4.38 10.88
C PRO A 50 -13.06 3.93 12.35
N SER A 51 -14.21 3.38 12.76
CA SER A 51 -14.37 2.89 14.12
C SER A 51 -13.33 1.81 14.46
N ALA A 52 -12.96 1.71 15.73
CA ALA A 52 -12.01 0.68 16.19
C ALA A 52 -12.48 -0.75 15.85
N GLY A 53 -13.80 -1.00 15.91
CA GLY A 53 -14.38 -2.29 15.56
C GLY A 53 -14.23 -2.62 14.08
N GLU A 54 -14.43 -1.64 13.20
CA GLU A 54 -14.26 -1.83 11.76
C GLU A 54 -12.80 -2.07 11.37
N LEU A 55 -11.87 -1.31 11.96
CA LEU A 55 -10.43 -1.55 11.79
C LEU A 55 -10.00 -2.91 12.35
N MET A 56 -10.60 -3.37 13.46
CA MET A 56 -10.31 -4.68 14.03
C MET A 56 -10.77 -5.80 13.09
N SER A 57 -11.97 -5.68 12.51
CA SER A 57 -12.48 -6.65 11.53
C SER A 57 -11.58 -6.70 10.29
N GLN A 58 -11.17 -5.55 9.76
CA GLN A 58 -10.23 -5.47 8.64
C GLN A 58 -8.88 -6.11 9.00
N CYS A 59 -8.35 -5.80 10.19
CA CYS A 59 -7.09 -6.37 10.65
C CYS A 59 -7.12 -7.89 10.73
N LYS A 60 -8.21 -8.49 11.22
CA LYS A 60 -8.34 -9.94 11.32
C LYS A 60 -8.52 -10.62 9.96
N ALA A 61 -9.16 -9.94 9.02
CA ALA A 61 -9.34 -10.44 7.66
C ALA A 61 -8.06 -10.37 6.82
N ALA A 62 -7.15 -9.45 7.16
CA ALA A 62 -5.88 -9.26 6.46
C ALA A 62 -4.92 -10.46 6.63
N SER A 63 -3.92 -10.54 5.76
CA SER A 63 -2.75 -11.42 5.94
C SER A 63 -1.75 -10.85 6.93
N ASP A 64 -0.80 -11.68 7.38
CA ASP A 64 0.28 -11.22 8.27
C ASP A 64 1.13 -10.13 7.61
N SER A 65 1.36 -10.21 6.29
CA SER A 65 2.13 -9.23 5.52
C SER A 65 1.39 -7.90 5.38
N GLU A 66 0.07 -7.91 5.16
CA GLU A 66 -0.74 -6.68 5.13
C GLU A 66 -0.76 -5.99 6.50
N ARG A 67 -0.87 -6.74 7.59
CA ARG A 67 -0.71 -6.19 8.95
C ARG A 67 0.69 -5.58 9.14
N GLY A 68 1.73 -6.23 8.62
CA GLY A 68 3.09 -5.69 8.56
C GLY A 68 3.17 -4.36 7.80
N CYS A 69 2.50 -4.24 6.65
CA CYS A 69 2.41 -3.01 5.86
C CYS A 69 1.83 -1.84 6.67
N VAL A 70 0.73 -2.11 7.38
CA VAL A 70 0.09 -1.12 8.25
C VAL A 70 1.06 -0.65 9.33
N MET A 71 1.79 -1.58 9.97
CA MET A 71 2.75 -1.26 11.02
C MET A 71 3.98 -0.49 10.52
N ALA A 72 4.42 -0.73 9.29
CA ALA A 72 5.51 0.01 8.66
C ALA A 72 5.09 1.41 8.16
N SER A 73 3.79 1.65 7.98
CA SER A 73 3.27 2.92 7.51
C SER A 73 3.41 4.02 8.57
N THR A 74 3.76 5.22 8.13
CA THR A 74 3.86 6.40 9.02
C THR A 74 2.98 7.56 8.58
N LYS A 75 2.42 7.48 7.37
CA LYS A 75 1.59 8.53 6.76
C LYS A 75 0.30 7.95 6.18
N LYS A 76 -0.76 8.76 6.15
CA LYS A 76 -2.09 8.36 5.66
C LYS A 76 -2.05 7.77 4.25
N GLY A 77 -1.30 8.41 3.34
CA GLY A 77 -1.16 7.93 1.96
C GLY A 77 -0.43 6.59 1.83
N GLN A 78 0.50 6.28 2.74
CA GLN A 78 1.17 4.98 2.77
C GLN A 78 0.24 3.90 3.29
N LEU A 79 -0.50 4.21 4.37
CA LEU A 79 -1.47 3.29 4.95
C LEU A 79 -2.58 2.92 3.95
N ALA A 80 -2.98 3.86 3.09
CA ALA A 80 -3.96 3.62 2.03
C ALA A 80 -3.46 2.67 0.91
N GLN A 81 -2.18 2.31 0.89
CA GLN A 81 -1.65 1.29 -0.02
C GLN A 81 -1.65 -0.11 0.62
N CYS A 82 -1.96 -0.21 1.93
CA CYS A 82 -1.99 -1.45 2.70
C CYS A 82 -3.40 -2.03 2.91
N LEU A 83 -4.44 -1.22 2.64
CA LEU A 83 -5.85 -1.51 2.91
C LEU A 83 -6.63 -1.60 1.60
#